data_AF-A0A5D2HMG8-F1
#
_entry.id   AF-A0A5D2HMG8-F1
#
_cell.length_a   1.000
_cell.length_b   1.000
_cell.length_c   1.000
_cell.angle_alpha   90.00
_cell.angle_beta   90.00
_cell.angle_gamma   90.00
#
_symmetry.space_group_name_H-M   'P 1'
#
loop_
_entity.id
_entity.type
_entity.pdbx_description
1 polymer ?
#
loop_
_entity_poly.entity_id
_entity_poly.type
_entity_poly.pdbx_seq_one_letter_code
_entity_poly.pdbx_strand_id
1 'polypeptide(L)'
;MTKEFFAEYFKKENSKKKQALYVMNPNKFRACEFLIRLHERERGDKIIVFADNLFALVEYAMKLRKPMIYGATSHLERTKILQAFKTSRDVNTIFLSKVVNKH
;
A
#
# COMPACT_ATOMS: atom_id res chain seq x y z
N MET A 1 1.58 -9.03 -14.95
CA MET A 1 1.17 -10.11 -14.02
C MET A 1 2.08 -11.30 -14.27
N THR A 2 2.38 -12.11 -13.25
CA THR A 2 3.10 -13.38 -13.50
C THR A 2 2.20 -14.35 -14.27
N LYS A 3 2.77 -15.36 -14.91
CA LYS A 3 2.03 -16.30 -15.78
C LYS A 3 0.94 -17.04 -15.00
N GLU A 4 1.21 -17.36 -13.74
CA GLU A 4 0.34 -18.09 -12.82
C GLU A 4 -0.87 -17.24 -12.41
N PHE A 5 -0.64 -15.97 -12.06
CA PHE A 5 -1.71 -15.02 -11.75
C PHE A 5 -2.57 -14.69 -12.97
N PHE A 6 -1.96 -14.66 -14.16
CA PHE A 6 -2.66 -14.42 -15.41
C PHE A 6 -3.58 -15.61 -15.76
N ALA A 7 -3.12 -16.85 -15.59
CA ALA A 7 -3.93 -18.04 -15.82
C ALA A 7 -5.17 -18.10 -14.89
N GLU A 8 -5.00 -17.79 -13.59
CA GLU A 8 -6.12 -17.74 -12.64
C GLU A 8 -7.12 -16.61 -12.93
N TYR A 9 -6.65 -15.49 -13.49
CA TYR A 9 -7.51 -14.36 -13.85
C TYR A 9 -8.52 -14.68 -14.95
N PHE A 10 -8.21 -15.60 -15.89
CA PHE A 10 -9.14 -15.97 -16.98
C PHE A 10 -10.19 -17.01 -16.60
N LYS A 11 -10.04 -17.71 -15.46
CA LYS A 11 -11.04 -18.69 -15.00
C LYS A 11 -12.36 -17.98 -14.66
N LYS A 12 -13.47 -18.42 -15.28
CA LYS A 12 -14.82 -17.86 -15.03
C LYS A 12 -15.23 -17.94 -13.56
N GLU A 13 -14.81 -19.01 -12.88
CA GLU A 13 -15.04 -19.26 -11.44
C GLU A 13 -14.44 -18.16 -10.54
N ASN A 14 -13.36 -17.50 -11.00
CA ASN A 14 -12.65 -16.48 -10.25
C ASN A 14 -13.16 -15.07 -10.51
N SER A 15 -14.30 -14.88 -11.18
CA SER A 15 -14.91 -13.57 -11.46
C SER A 15 -14.91 -12.61 -10.26
N LYS A 16 -15.32 -13.11 -9.08
CA LYS A 16 -15.33 -12.34 -7.80
C LYS A 16 -13.93 -12.10 -7.19
N LYS A 17 -12.93 -12.90 -7.58
CA LYS A 17 -11.53 -12.84 -7.08
C LYS A 17 -10.58 -12.11 -8.03
N LYS A 18 -11.03 -11.73 -9.24
CA LYS A 18 -10.22 -11.01 -10.24
C LYS A 18 -9.58 -9.74 -9.68
N GLN A 19 -10.30 -8.99 -8.85
CA GLN A 19 -9.77 -7.78 -8.22
C GLN A 19 -8.59 -8.10 -7.29
N ALA A 20 -8.72 -9.12 -6.44
CA ALA A 20 -7.64 -9.55 -5.54
C ALA A 20 -6.43 -10.08 -6.32
N LEU A 21 -6.64 -10.85 -7.40
CA LEU A 21 -5.58 -11.37 -8.26
C LEU A 21 -4.79 -10.26 -8.94
N TYR A 22 -5.45 -9.21 -9.43
CA TYR A 22 -4.78 -8.06 -10.04
C TYR A 22 -4.01 -7.24 -9.00
N VAL A 23 -4.63 -6.98 -7.86
CA VAL A 23 -4.08 -6.17 -6.78
C VAL A 23 -2.84 -6.82 -6.15
N MET A 24 -2.86 -8.14 -5.98
CA MET A 24 -1.77 -8.92 -5.40
C MET A 24 -0.74 -9.42 -6.41
N ASN A 25 -0.74 -8.88 -7.63
CA ASN A 25 0.25 -9.21 -8.64
C ASN A 25 1.69 -9.01 -8.10
N PRO A 26 2.53 -10.06 -8.06
CA PRO A 26 3.90 -9.98 -7.52
C PRO A 26 4.78 -8.92 -8.20
N ASN A 27 4.57 -8.69 -9.51
CA ASN A 27 5.32 -7.66 -10.23
C ASN A 27 4.96 -6.25 -9.74
N LYS A 28 3.70 -6.03 -9.35
CA LYS A 28 3.24 -4.75 -8.80
C LYS A 28 3.85 -4.51 -7.42
N PHE A 29 3.89 -5.55 -6.58
CA PHE A 29 4.55 -5.48 -5.28
C PHE A 29 6.04 -5.15 -5.40
N ARG A 30 6.76 -5.87 -6.27
CA ARG A 30 8.20 -5.62 -6.52
C ARG A 30 8.47 -4.21 -7.03
N ALA A 31 7.66 -3.70 -7.95
CA ALA A 31 7.80 -2.33 -8.44
C ALA A 31 7.56 -1.31 -7.32
N CYS A 32 6.51 -1.51 -6.51
CA CYS A 32 6.22 -0.64 -5.37
C CYS A 32 7.36 -0.63 -4.35
N GLU A 33 7.87 -1.81 -3.97
CA GLU A 33 9.01 -1.95 -3.07
C GLU A 33 10.27 -1.27 -3.63
N PHE A 34 10.57 -1.48 -4.91
CA PHE A 34 11.73 -0.87 -5.56
C PHE A 34 11.65 0.66 -5.50
N LEU A 35 10.51 1.25 -5.87
CA LEU A 35 10.32 2.70 -5.86
C LEU A 35 10.45 3.28 -4.44
N ILE A 36 9.85 2.63 -3.44
CA ILE A 36 9.98 3.06 -2.04
C ILE A 36 11.45 3.08 -1.64
N ARG A 37 12.17 1.98 -1.89
CA ARG A 37 13.60 1.88 -1.54
C ARG A 37 14.46 2.91 -2.27
N LEU A 38 14.18 3.16 -3.55
CA LEU A 38 14.90 4.14 -4.37
C LEU A 38 14.78 5.54 -3.75
N HIS A 39 13.54 5.99 -3.52
CA HIS A 39 13.25 7.31 -2.97
C HIS A 39 13.70 7.47 -1.51
N GLU A 40 13.56 6.43 -0.67
CA GLU A 40 14.04 6.48 0.72
C GLU A 40 15.57 6.52 0.82
N ARG A 41 16.30 5.75 -0.01
CA ARG A 41 17.76 5.62 0.10
C ARG A 41 18.52 6.72 -0.62
N GLU A 42 18.11 7.06 -1.84
CA GLU A 42 18.90 7.96 -2.68
C GLU A 42 18.57 9.43 -2.43
N ARG A 43 17.33 9.72 -2.01
CA ARG A 43 16.78 11.09 -1.98
C ARG A 43 16.30 11.53 -0.61
N GLY A 44 15.92 10.58 0.26
CA GLY A 44 15.30 10.88 1.55
C GLY A 44 13.89 11.47 1.39
N ASP A 45 13.22 11.17 0.27
CA ASP A 45 11.91 11.73 -0.06
C ASP A 45 10.82 11.22 0.87
N LYS A 46 9.78 12.05 1.07
CA LYS A 46 8.53 11.64 1.72
C LYS A 46 7.58 11.03 0.70
N ILE A 47 7.16 9.79 0.94
CA ILE A 47 6.37 8.97 0.01
C ILE A 47 5.01 8.66 0.62
N ILE A 48 3.96 8.88 -0.17
CA ILE A 48 2.60 8.45 0.16
C ILE A 48 2.15 7.43 -0.86
N VAL A 49 1.84 6.22 -0.39
CA VAL A 49 1.31 5.15 -1.25
C VAL A 49 -0.20 5.06 -1.06
N PHE A 50 -0.95 5.42 -2.11
CA PHE A 50 -2.41 5.32 -2.10
C PHE A 50 -2.87 3.95 -2.57
N ALA A 51 -3.82 3.37 -1.84
CA ALA A 51 -4.52 2.15 -2.25
C ALA A 51 -6.04 2.32 -2.14
N ASP A 52 -6.74 1.97 -3.21
CA ASP A 52 -8.20 1.96 -3.31
C ASP A 52 -8.84 0.70 -2.72
N ASN A 53 -8.05 -0.37 -2.57
CA ASN A 53 -8.46 -1.63 -1.97
C ASN A 53 -7.82 -1.82 -0.60
N LEU A 54 -8.65 -2.02 0.44
CA LEU A 54 -8.19 -2.15 1.83
C LEU A 54 -7.29 -3.40 2.03
N PHE A 55 -7.62 -4.51 1.38
CA PHE A 55 -6.83 -5.73 1.47
C PHE A 55 -5.42 -5.52 0.90
N ALA A 56 -5.30 -4.83 -0.23
CA ALA A 56 -4.01 -4.43 -0.81
C ALA A 56 -3.17 -3.61 0.17
N LEU A 57 -3.81 -2.58 0.74
CA LEU A 57 -3.17 -1.62 1.63
C LEU A 57 -2.55 -2.34 2.82
N VAL A 58 -3.35 -3.20 3.46
CA VAL A 58 -2.92 -3.95 4.65
C VAL A 58 -1.78 -4.90 4.30
N GLU A 59 -1.91 -5.71 3.25
CA GLU A 59 -0.89 -6.66 2.83
C GLU A 59 0.44 -5.98 2.47
N TYR A 60 0.40 -4.88 1.72
CA TYR A 60 1.62 -4.17 1.29
C TYR A 60 2.28 -3.47 2.47
N ALA A 61 1.50 -2.76 3.30
CA ALA A 61 2.01 -2.04 4.46
C ALA A 61 2.63 -2.99 5.49
N MET A 62 2.00 -4.13 5.77
CA MET A 62 2.54 -5.14 6.68
C MET A 62 3.84 -5.75 6.15
N LYS A 63 3.87 -6.18 4.88
CA LYS A 63 5.07 -6.79 4.28
C LYS A 63 6.26 -5.83 4.23
N LEU A 64 6.00 -4.56 3.94
CA LEU A 64 7.02 -3.52 3.87
C LEU A 64 7.31 -2.85 5.22
N ARG A 65 6.57 -3.23 6.28
CA ARG A 65 6.65 -2.69 7.64
C ARG A 65 6.55 -1.16 7.67
N LYS A 66 5.59 -0.60 6.91
CA LYS A 66 5.35 0.84 6.84
C LYS A 66 4.01 1.19 7.51
N PRO A 67 3.89 2.35 8.18
CA PRO A 67 2.61 2.77 8.78
C PRO A 67 1.51 2.92 7.74
N MET A 68 0.27 2.69 8.15
CA MET A 68 -0.91 2.80 7.29
C MET A 68 -2.06 3.52 7.98
N ILE A 69 -2.86 4.25 7.21
CA ILE A 69 -4.06 4.95 7.67
C ILE A 69 -5.23 4.52 6.81
N TYR A 70 -6.27 3.99 7.45
CA TYR A 70 -7.49 3.52 6.80
C TYR A 70 -8.71 3.82 7.68
N GLY A 71 -9.90 3.37 7.26
CA GLY A 71 -11.16 3.77 7.89
C GLY A 71 -11.29 3.44 9.37
N ALA A 72 -10.63 2.38 9.85
CA ALA A 72 -10.68 1.98 11.26
C ALA A 72 -9.53 2.58 12.11
N THR A 73 -8.60 3.31 11.50
CA THR A 73 -7.49 3.96 12.23
C THR A 73 -8.06 5.07 13.12
N SER A 74 -7.78 5.00 14.42
CA SER A 74 -8.26 6.00 15.38
C SER A 74 -7.69 7.39 15.07
N HIS A 75 -8.38 8.46 15.51
CA HIS A 75 -7.89 9.82 15.29
C HIS A 75 -6.53 10.07 15.96
N LEU A 76 -6.31 9.50 17.15
CA LEU A 76 -5.06 9.58 17.88
C LEU A 76 -3.90 8.93 17.09
N GLU A 77 -4.11 7.71 16.61
CA GLU A 77 -3.13 6.98 15.81
C GLU A 77 -2.84 7.69 14.48
N ARG A 78 -3.89 8.16 13.79
CA ARG A 78 -3.77 8.95 12.57
C ARG A 78 -2.88 10.17 12.78
N THR A 79 -3.15 10.95 13.83
CA THR A 79 -2.37 12.15 14.17
C THR A 79 -0.91 11.79 14.45
N LYS A 80 -0.66 10.73 15.23
CA LYS A 80 0.69 10.25 15.53
C LYS A 80 1.46 9.86 14.28
N ILE A 81 0.86 9.08 13.38
CA ILE A 81 1.48 8.67 12.12
C ILE A 81 1.78 9.88 11.24
N LEU A 82 0.82 10.81 11.08
CA LEU A 82 1.01 12.01 10.27
C LEU A 82 2.06 12.96 10.84
N GLN A 83 2.11 13.11 12.16
CA GLN A 83 3.14 13.92 12.82
C GLN A 83 4.53 13.31 12.59
N ALA A 84 4.70 12.01 12.84
CA ALA A 84 5.95 11.31 12.59
C ALA A 84 6.39 11.40 11.13
N PHE A 85 5.44 11.24 10.18
CA PHE A 85 5.72 11.38 8.75
C PHE A 85 6.18 12.79 8.37
N LYS A 86 5.64 13.84 9.00
CA LYS A 86 6.03 15.23 8.72
C LYS A 86 7.38 15.62 9.33
N THR A 87 7.67 15.16 10.55
CA THR A 87 8.77 15.73 11.35
C THR A 87 9.98 14.80 11.51
N SER A 88 9.79 13.48 11.53
CA SER A 88 10.89 12.52 11.70
C SER A 88 11.41 12.02 10.36
N ARG A 89 12.70 11.70 10.26
CA ARG A 89 13.30 11.02 9.09
C ARG A 89 13.16 9.49 9.15
N ASP A 90 12.67 8.95 10.25
CA ASP A 90 12.47 7.51 10.44
C ASP A 90 11.21 7.01 9.74
N VAL A 91 10.23 7.90 9.53
CA VAL A 91 8.97 7.61 8.84
C VAL A 91 8.91 8.41 7.55
N ASN A 92 9.48 7.85 6.48
CA ASN A 92 9.48 8.48 5.15
C ASN A 92 8.42 7.92 4.21
N THR A 93 7.76 6.83 4.58
CA THR A 93 6.70 6.22 3.76
C THR A 93 5.48 5.91 4.60
N ILE A 94 4.30 6.31 4.13
CA ILE A 94 3.01 5.92 4.70
C ILE A 94 2.05 5.39 3.63
N PHE A 95 1.18 4.48 4.02
CA PHE A 95 0.09 3.96 3.17
C PHE A 95 -1.23 4.61 3.54
N LEU A 96 -1.98 5.10 2.55
CA LEU A 96 -3.27 5.76 2.75
C LEU A 96 -4.38 5.08 1.96
N SER A 97 -5.51 4.82 2.62
CA SER A 97 -6.71 4.33 1.96
C SER A 97 -7.54 5.48 1.39
N LYS A 98 -8.29 5.20 0.32
CA LYS A 98 -9.25 6.15 -0.27
C LYS A 98 -10.27 6.71 0.73
N VAL A 99 -10.58 5.96 1.80
CA VAL A 99 -11.63 6.29 2.77
C VAL A 99 -11.23 7.42 3.74
N VAL A 100 -9.96 7.83 3.75
CA VAL A 100 -9.47 8.91 4.62
C VAL A 100 -10.05 10.29 4.25
N ASN A 101 -10.58 10.46 3.03
CA ASN A 101 -11.08 11.74 2.48
C ASN A 101 -12.58 12.05 2.69
N LYS A 102 -13.30 11.34 3.57
CA LYS A 102 -14.66 11.76 3.95
C LYS A 102 -14.59 12.71 5.15
N HIS A 103 -14.40 14.00 4.86
CA HIS A 103 -14.83 15.08 5.73
C HIS A 103 -16.30 15.41 5.44
#